data_AF-A4F126-F1
#
_entry.id   AF-A4F126-F1
#
_cell.length_a   1.000
_cell.length_b   1.000
_cell.length_c   1.000
_cell.angle_alpha   90.00
_cell.angle_beta   90.00
_cell.angle_gamma   90.00
#
_symmetry.space_group_name_H-M   'P 1'
#
loop_
_entity.id
_entity.type
_entity.pdbx_description
1 polymer ?
#
loop_
_entity_poly.entity_id
_entity_poly.type
_entity_poly.pdbx_seq_one_letter_code
_entity_poly.pdbx_strand_id
1 'polypeptide(L)'
;MTTPETAEEKTKDFIVQTVQDHWDRTRKVCMLSTLGFELKKNVPESTEVLGEGLREYLRQNYLVHVVQFPNVFQKIGAVPLSVSVPDDPSSLFKSPSKIASAEKLPIYNQEFWNSFFREIEVGKVRVVNLKSDGEMDILDTENEKVTKSEATYIITHDDLTAVDQDASGAEKVIATNSAIEEWLRKNSADRKLFLRPQKGSRNSGKTEGRLSSLIDAFDGMPESDLARINIPLDILMRIAKQQ
;
A
#
# COMPACT_ATOMS: atom_id res chain seq x y z
N MET A 1 -30.16 -24.24 -32.37
CA MET A 1 -29.84 -25.11 -31.22
C MET A 1 -28.38 -24.87 -30.91
N THR A 2 -28.09 -24.03 -29.91
CA THR A 2 -26.73 -23.73 -29.45
C THR A 2 -26.29 -24.88 -28.55
N THR A 3 -25.17 -25.53 -28.87
CA THR A 3 -24.54 -26.51 -27.98
C THR A 3 -24.24 -25.86 -26.62
N PRO A 4 -24.46 -26.56 -25.50
CA PRO A 4 -24.09 -26.03 -24.20
C PRO A 4 -22.58 -25.79 -24.18
N GLU A 5 -22.21 -24.54 -23.96
CA GLU A 5 -20.83 -24.08 -23.86
C GLU A 5 -20.13 -24.82 -22.71
N THR A 6 -19.05 -25.53 -23.03
CA THR A 6 -18.30 -26.33 -22.08
C THR A 6 -17.57 -25.45 -21.06
N ALA A 7 -17.24 -25.98 -19.87
CA ALA A 7 -16.46 -25.24 -18.89
C ALA A 7 -15.08 -24.80 -19.44
N GLU A 8 -14.53 -25.58 -20.37
CA GLU A 8 -13.30 -25.26 -21.08
C GLU A 8 -13.46 -24.05 -22.02
N GLU A 9 -14.51 -24.03 -22.85
CA GLU A 9 -14.82 -22.90 -23.74
C GLU A 9 -15.06 -21.61 -22.95
N LYS A 10 -15.87 -21.67 -21.89
CA LYS A 10 -16.11 -20.53 -21.00
C LYS A 10 -14.82 -19.98 -20.40
N THR A 11 -13.92 -20.86 -19.98
CA THR A 11 -12.63 -20.48 -19.40
C THR A 11 -11.75 -19.79 -20.45
N LYS A 12 -11.69 -20.35 -21.67
CA LYS A 12 -10.92 -19.78 -22.79
C LYS A 12 -11.44 -18.40 -23.18
N ASP A 13 -12.74 -18.28 -23.37
CA ASP A 13 -13.37 -17.03 -23.78
C ASP A 13 -13.23 -15.96 -22.69
N PHE A 14 -13.41 -16.33 -21.43
CA PHE A 14 -13.20 -15.41 -20.31
C PHE A 14 -11.74 -14.89 -20.24
N ILE A 15 -10.75 -15.77 -20.44
CA ILE A 15 -9.33 -15.38 -20.47
C ILE A 15 -9.08 -14.37 -21.59
N VAL A 16 -9.49 -14.71 -22.82
CA VAL A 16 -9.25 -13.87 -24.00
C VAL A 16 -9.93 -12.52 -23.84
N GLN A 17 -11.21 -12.51 -23.44
CA GLN A 17 -12.00 -11.30 -23.26
C GLN A 17 -11.42 -10.42 -22.16
N THR A 18 -11.10 -10.99 -20.99
CA THR A 18 -10.54 -10.22 -19.86
C THR A 18 -9.19 -9.59 -20.20
N VAL A 19 -8.33 -10.33 -20.91
CA VAL A 19 -7.02 -9.82 -21.33
C VAL A 19 -7.18 -8.74 -22.41
N GLN A 20 -8.10 -8.92 -23.35
CA GLN A 20 -8.41 -7.92 -24.39
C GLN A 20 -8.97 -6.63 -23.78
N ASP A 21 -9.98 -6.72 -22.92
CA ASP A 21 -10.59 -5.56 -22.25
C ASP A 21 -9.59 -4.82 -21.38
N HIS A 22 -8.75 -5.57 -20.64
CA HIS A 22 -7.69 -4.96 -19.84
C HIS A 22 -6.68 -4.21 -20.72
N TRP A 23 -6.29 -4.81 -21.85
CA TRP A 23 -5.37 -4.22 -22.80
C TRP A 23 -5.95 -2.98 -23.45
N ASP A 24 -7.20 -3.00 -23.91
CA ASP A 24 -7.82 -1.86 -24.57
C ASP A 24 -8.01 -0.68 -23.62
N ARG A 25 -8.31 -0.94 -22.35
CA ARG A 25 -8.44 0.10 -21.32
C ARG A 25 -7.10 0.70 -20.89
N THR A 26 -6.07 -0.13 -20.72
CA THR A 26 -4.85 0.30 -20.03
C THR A 26 -3.60 0.35 -20.90
N ARG A 27 -3.63 -0.34 -22.05
CA ARG A 27 -2.47 -0.65 -22.90
C ARG A 27 -1.31 -1.28 -22.11
N LYS A 28 -1.63 -2.14 -21.13
CA LYS A 28 -0.68 -2.84 -20.25
C LYS A 28 -0.99 -4.33 -20.17
N VAL A 29 0.00 -5.08 -19.70
CA VAL A 29 -0.19 -6.49 -19.36
C VAL A 29 -1.25 -6.67 -18.29
N CYS A 30 -2.12 -7.66 -18.46
CA CYS A 30 -3.01 -8.12 -17.42
C CYS A 30 -2.24 -9.07 -16.50
N MET A 31 -2.08 -8.73 -15.23
CA MET A 31 -1.31 -9.56 -14.28
C MET A 31 -1.97 -10.92 -14.11
N LEU A 32 -1.20 -12.01 -14.17
CA LEU A 32 -1.73 -13.38 -14.03
C LEU A 32 -2.40 -13.60 -12.66
N SER A 33 -1.93 -12.93 -11.60
CA SER A 33 -2.55 -12.98 -10.28
C SER A 33 -3.95 -12.37 -10.29
N THR A 34 -4.13 -11.24 -10.97
CA THR A 34 -5.43 -10.58 -11.13
C THR A 34 -6.36 -11.42 -12.01
N LEU A 35 -5.85 -11.92 -13.15
CA LEU A 35 -6.62 -12.77 -14.05
C LEU A 35 -7.07 -14.07 -13.35
N GLY A 36 -6.19 -14.71 -12.58
CA GLY A 36 -6.51 -15.91 -11.82
C GLY A 36 -7.53 -15.65 -10.71
N PHE A 37 -7.50 -14.47 -10.08
CA PHE A 37 -8.53 -14.06 -9.11
C PHE A 37 -9.88 -13.84 -9.79
N GLU A 38 -9.92 -13.12 -10.91
CA GLU A 38 -11.14 -12.88 -11.68
C GLU A 38 -11.73 -14.18 -12.25
N LEU A 39 -10.89 -15.11 -12.73
CA LEU A 39 -11.33 -16.43 -13.18
C LEU A 39 -12.04 -17.21 -12.08
N LYS A 40 -11.45 -17.31 -10.89
CA LYS A 40 -12.06 -18.01 -9.74
C LYS A 40 -13.39 -17.38 -9.31
N LYS A 41 -13.51 -16.06 -9.47
CA LYS A 41 -14.71 -15.30 -9.08
C LYS A 41 -15.85 -15.46 -10.08
N ASN A 42 -15.55 -15.36 -11.38
CA ASN A 42 -16.57 -15.24 -12.43
C ASN A 42 -16.79 -16.56 -13.21
N VAL A 43 -15.82 -17.47 -13.18
CA VAL A 43 -15.90 -18.81 -13.80
C VAL A 43 -15.36 -19.85 -12.80
N PRO A 44 -16.09 -20.17 -11.71
CA PRO A 44 -15.60 -21.07 -10.67
C PRO A 44 -15.15 -22.46 -11.19
N GLU A 45 -15.83 -22.96 -12.21
CA GLU A 45 -15.55 -24.24 -12.88
C GLU A 45 -14.18 -24.25 -13.60
N SER A 46 -13.59 -23.07 -13.84
CA SER A 46 -12.23 -22.96 -14.39
C SER A 46 -11.19 -23.67 -13.53
N THR A 47 -11.44 -23.85 -12.23
CA THR A 47 -10.51 -24.55 -11.34
C THR A 47 -10.26 -26.00 -11.78
N GLU A 48 -11.27 -26.68 -12.33
CA GLU A 48 -11.15 -28.05 -12.85
C GLU A 48 -10.38 -28.09 -14.17
N VAL A 49 -10.52 -27.03 -14.98
CA VAL A 49 -9.89 -26.89 -16.29
C VAL A 49 -8.41 -26.49 -16.18
N LEU A 50 -8.07 -25.62 -15.23
CA LEU A 50 -6.73 -25.05 -15.11
C LEU A 50 -5.70 -26.03 -14.51
N GLY A 51 -6.14 -27.06 -13.78
CA GLY A 51 -5.28 -28.10 -13.21
C GLY A 51 -4.11 -27.54 -12.39
N GLU A 52 -2.90 -27.65 -12.94
CA GLU A 52 -1.63 -27.20 -12.32
C GLU A 52 -1.49 -25.67 -12.21
N GLY A 53 -2.44 -24.92 -12.76
CA GLY A 53 -2.58 -23.48 -12.56
C GLY A 53 -2.52 -22.68 -13.86
N LEU A 54 -2.94 -21.41 -13.77
CA LEU A 54 -3.14 -20.55 -14.94
C LEU A 54 -1.90 -20.39 -15.82
N ARG A 55 -0.71 -20.31 -15.24
CA ARG A 55 0.53 -20.16 -16.02
C ARG A 55 0.79 -21.39 -16.90
N GLU A 56 0.66 -22.58 -16.33
CA GLU A 56 0.90 -23.82 -17.07
C GLU A 56 -0.21 -24.06 -18.10
N TYR A 57 -1.46 -23.78 -17.72
CA TYR A 57 -2.59 -23.82 -18.64
C TYR A 57 -2.37 -22.94 -19.88
N LEU A 58 -1.91 -21.70 -19.71
CA LEU A 58 -1.61 -20.77 -20.81
C LEU A 58 -0.35 -21.14 -21.62
N ARG A 59 0.54 -21.94 -21.05
CA ARG A 59 1.68 -22.51 -21.78
C ARG A 59 1.23 -23.65 -22.70
N GLN A 60 0.24 -24.42 -22.29
CA GLN A 60 -0.34 -25.51 -23.07
C GLN A 60 -1.40 -25.01 -24.08
N ASN A 61 -2.14 -23.96 -23.72
CA ASN A 61 -3.19 -23.35 -24.53
C ASN A 61 -2.76 -21.95 -24.94
N TYR A 62 -2.38 -21.80 -26.21
CA TYR A 62 -1.88 -20.54 -26.75
C TYR A 62 -3.01 -19.55 -27.03
N LEU A 63 -3.58 -18.99 -25.97
CA LEU A 63 -4.70 -18.04 -26.01
C LEU A 63 -4.25 -16.58 -25.97
N VAL A 64 -3.11 -16.33 -25.32
CA VAL A 64 -2.54 -15.01 -25.04
C VAL A 64 -1.02 -15.13 -24.97
N HIS A 65 -0.29 -14.03 -25.18
CA HIS A 65 1.14 -14.00 -24.93
C HIS A 65 1.40 -13.88 -23.43
N VAL A 66 2.09 -14.86 -22.85
CA VAL A 66 2.56 -14.80 -21.47
C VAL A 66 3.91 -14.11 -21.43
N VAL A 67 3.97 -12.98 -20.74
CA VAL A 67 5.16 -12.13 -20.66
C VAL A 67 5.65 -12.08 -19.22
N GLN A 68 6.96 -12.15 -19.02
CA GLN A 68 7.59 -12.06 -17.71
C GLN A 68 8.44 -10.79 -17.61
N PHE A 69 8.44 -10.14 -16.45
CA PHE A 69 9.30 -8.99 -16.21
C PHE A 69 10.78 -9.43 -16.13
N PRO A 70 11.73 -8.74 -16.81
CA PRO A 70 13.10 -9.24 -16.98
C PRO A 70 13.84 -9.54 -15.67
N ASN A 71 13.61 -8.73 -14.63
CA ASN A 71 14.34 -8.81 -13.36
C ASN A 71 13.46 -9.26 -12.18
N VAL A 72 12.21 -9.67 -12.41
CA VAL A 72 11.26 -10.04 -11.35
C VAL A 72 10.47 -11.27 -11.78
N PHE A 73 10.96 -12.46 -11.41
CA PHE A 73 10.39 -13.76 -11.80
C PHE A 73 8.91 -13.93 -11.43
N GLN A 74 8.47 -13.33 -10.33
CA GLN A 74 7.09 -13.42 -9.86
C GLN A 74 6.13 -12.48 -10.62
N LYS A 75 6.65 -11.53 -11.40
CA LYS A 75 5.85 -10.54 -12.11
C LYS A 75 5.59 -11.02 -13.53
N ILE A 76 4.48 -11.74 -13.69
CA ILE A 76 4.05 -12.36 -14.95
C ILE A 76 2.70 -11.75 -15.36
N GLY A 77 2.58 -11.39 -16.63
CA GLY A 77 1.36 -10.84 -17.21
C GLY A 77 0.99 -11.52 -18.52
N ALA A 78 -0.22 -11.25 -18.99
CA ALA A 78 -0.76 -11.70 -20.26
C ALA A 78 -1.08 -10.48 -21.14
N VAL A 79 -0.83 -10.60 -22.46
CA VAL A 79 -1.28 -9.64 -23.47
C VAL A 79 -2.00 -10.37 -24.61
N PRO A 80 -2.91 -9.70 -25.33
CA PRO A 80 -3.60 -10.31 -26.46
C PRO A 80 -2.61 -10.78 -27.54
N LEU A 81 -2.95 -11.86 -28.24
CA LEU A 81 -2.12 -12.39 -29.32
C LEU A 81 -1.89 -11.39 -30.47
N SER A 82 -2.81 -10.45 -30.64
CA SER A 82 -2.75 -9.34 -31.61
C SER A 82 -1.66 -8.30 -31.31
N VAL A 83 -1.06 -8.34 -30.12
CA VAL A 83 -0.06 -7.37 -29.67
C VAL A 83 1.35 -7.94 -29.85
N SER A 84 2.21 -7.19 -30.54
CA SER A 84 3.64 -7.52 -30.62
C SER A 84 4.31 -7.26 -29.28
N VAL A 85 4.90 -8.29 -28.68
CA VAL A 85 5.70 -8.17 -27.46
C VAL A 85 7.09 -7.62 -27.83
N PRO A 86 7.54 -6.50 -27.25
CA PRO A 86 8.88 -5.96 -27.51
C PRO A 86 9.96 -6.81 -26.83
N ASP A 87 11.20 -6.72 -27.34
CA ASP A 87 12.38 -7.41 -26.77
C ASP A 87 12.61 -7.08 -25.29
N ASP A 88 12.36 -5.82 -24.91
CA ASP A 88 12.25 -5.43 -23.49
C ASP A 88 10.77 -5.32 -23.07
N PRO A 89 10.20 -6.36 -22.44
CA PRO A 89 8.82 -6.34 -22.00
C PRO A 89 8.60 -5.40 -20.80
N SER A 90 9.65 -4.83 -20.19
CA SER A 90 9.51 -3.99 -19.00
C SER A 90 8.57 -2.79 -19.22
N SER A 91 8.51 -2.29 -20.45
CA SER A 91 7.61 -1.22 -20.88
C SER A 91 6.13 -1.58 -20.73
N LEU A 92 5.76 -2.84 -20.99
CA LEU A 92 4.38 -3.34 -20.91
C LEU A 92 3.87 -3.44 -19.45
N PHE A 93 4.79 -3.55 -18.48
CA PHE A 93 4.49 -3.61 -17.05
C PHE A 93 4.57 -2.26 -16.35
N LYS A 94 5.14 -1.26 -17.01
CA LYS A 94 5.22 0.10 -16.47
C LYS A 94 3.87 0.75 -16.74
N SER A 95 3.28 1.33 -15.70
CA SER A 95 2.25 2.35 -15.94
C SER A 95 2.86 3.43 -16.84
N PRO A 96 2.09 4.18 -17.65
CA PRO A 96 2.54 5.50 -18.08
C PRO A 96 2.68 6.41 -16.85
N SER A 97 3.59 6.07 -15.94
CA SER A 97 4.17 6.96 -14.95
C SER A 97 5.26 7.78 -15.64
N LYS A 98 4.86 8.42 -16.74
CA LYS A 98 5.34 9.70 -17.23
C LYS A 98 4.16 10.41 -17.90
N ILE A 99 3.09 10.65 -17.13
CA ILE A 99 2.68 12.05 -17.03
C ILE A 99 3.89 12.75 -16.41
N ALA A 100 4.80 13.18 -17.27
CA ALA A 100 5.63 14.32 -16.96
C ALA A 100 4.65 15.41 -16.49
N SER A 101 4.87 15.97 -15.29
CA SER A 101 4.09 17.05 -14.66
C SER A 101 2.85 16.72 -13.79
N ALA A 102 2.76 15.54 -13.17
CA ALA A 102 2.11 15.48 -11.86
C ALA A 102 3.23 15.46 -10.82
N GLU A 103 3.48 16.59 -10.16
CA GLU A 103 4.38 16.64 -9.00
C GLU A 103 4.05 15.45 -8.10
N LYS A 104 5.06 14.64 -7.75
CA LYS A 104 4.85 13.53 -6.81
C LYS A 104 4.18 14.11 -5.58
N LEU A 105 2.93 13.74 -5.32
CA LEU A 105 2.20 14.24 -4.17
C LEU A 105 3.02 13.95 -2.91
N PRO A 106 3.08 14.90 -1.96
CA PRO A 106 3.79 14.69 -0.70
C PRO A 106 3.25 13.45 0.02
N ILE A 107 4.16 12.71 0.67
CA ILE A 107 3.81 11.55 1.49
C ILE A 107 3.81 12.01 2.94
N TYR A 108 2.63 12.13 3.53
CA TYR A 108 2.46 12.54 4.93
C TYR A 108 2.65 11.37 5.90
N ASN A 109 2.85 11.70 7.18
CA ASN A 109 2.72 10.74 8.27
C ASN A 109 1.31 10.11 8.23
N GLN A 110 1.22 8.80 8.46
CA GLN A 110 -0.04 8.07 8.36
C GLN A 110 -1.11 8.53 9.36
N GLU A 111 -0.73 8.87 10.59
CA GLU A 111 -1.68 9.32 11.61
C GLU A 111 -2.25 10.69 11.24
N PHE A 112 -1.38 11.59 10.75
CA PHE A 112 -1.80 12.88 10.22
C PHE A 112 -2.59 12.76 8.92
N TRP A 113 -2.31 11.77 8.07
CA TRP A 113 -3.17 11.53 6.90
C TRP A 113 -4.58 11.07 7.33
N ASN A 114 -4.64 10.14 8.28
CA ASN A 114 -5.89 9.57 8.77
C ASN A 114 -6.77 10.62 9.49
N SER A 115 -6.17 11.69 10.03
CA SER A 115 -6.90 12.77 10.69
C SER A 115 -7.79 13.59 9.76
N PHE A 116 -7.62 13.47 8.43
CA PHE A 116 -8.48 14.11 7.43
C PHE A 116 -9.54 13.16 6.86
N PHE A 117 -9.44 11.87 7.17
CA PHE A 117 -10.36 10.85 6.67
C PHE A 117 -11.37 10.40 7.73
N ARG A 118 -10.95 10.37 9.01
CA ARG A 118 -11.81 9.94 10.11
C ARG A 118 -12.81 11.04 10.47
N GLU A 119 -14.08 10.70 10.61
CA GLU A 119 -15.10 11.62 11.13
C GLU A 119 -14.71 12.17 12.51
N ILE A 120 -15.09 13.41 12.79
CA ILE A 120 -14.97 14.04 14.11
C ILE A 120 -16.36 14.00 14.73
N GLU A 121 -16.50 13.73 16.02
CA GLU A 121 -17.82 13.78 16.66
C GLU A 121 -18.37 15.22 16.69
N VAL A 122 -19.69 15.36 16.69
CA VAL A 122 -20.35 16.67 16.75
C VAL A 122 -19.95 17.39 18.06
N GLY A 123 -19.56 18.66 17.96
CA GLY A 123 -19.09 19.45 19.10
C GLY A 123 -17.63 19.22 19.49
N LYS A 124 -16.92 18.30 18.83
CA LYS A 124 -15.47 18.10 18.99
C LYS A 124 -14.68 18.72 17.85
N VAL A 125 -13.40 18.92 18.11
CA VAL A 125 -12.37 19.27 17.13
C VAL A 125 -11.21 18.29 17.26
N ARG A 126 -10.49 18.08 16.16
CA ARG A 126 -9.31 17.22 16.18
C ARG A 126 -8.07 18.09 16.36
N VAL A 127 -7.32 17.80 17.41
CA VAL A 127 -6.12 18.55 17.78
C VAL A 127 -4.89 17.76 17.39
N VAL A 128 -3.97 18.40 16.68
CA VAL A 128 -2.67 17.87 16.29
C VAL A 128 -1.60 18.60 17.10
N ASN A 129 -0.98 17.89 18.05
CA ASN A 129 0.11 18.42 18.87
C ASN A 129 1.44 17.88 18.34
N LEU A 130 2.32 18.77 17.89
CA LEU A 130 3.69 18.43 17.52
C LEU A 130 4.56 18.39 18.78
N LYS A 131 5.21 17.25 19.03
CA LYS A 131 6.20 17.10 20.09
C LYS A 131 7.58 17.55 19.59
N SER A 132 8.44 17.92 20.52
CA SER A 132 9.81 18.39 20.22
C SER A 132 10.69 17.33 19.54
N ASP A 133 10.34 16.05 19.64
CA ASP A 133 11.05 14.95 18.99
C ASP A 133 10.51 14.60 17.59
N GLY A 134 9.58 15.41 17.08
CA GLY A 134 8.94 15.22 15.78
C GLY A 134 7.83 14.17 15.77
N GLU A 135 7.47 13.61 16.93
CA GLU A 135 6.26 12.82 17.07
C GLU A 135 5.01 13.72 17.08
N MET A 136 3.88 13.16 16.66
CA MET A 136 2.60 13.85 16.64
C MET A 136 1.63 13.12 17.55
N ASP A 137 0.84 13.88 18.30
CA ASP A 137 -0.28 13.36 19.05
C ASP A 137 -1.56 13.95 18.49
N ILE A 138 -2.48 13.08 18.08
CA ILE A 138 -3.72 13.46 17.38
C ILE A 138 -4.90 12.92 18.17
N LEU A 139 -5.72 13.83 18.68
CA LEU A 139 -6.84 13.51 19.56
C LEU A 139 -8.06 14.38 19.29
N ASP A 140 -9.25 13.81 19.48
CA ASP A 140 -10.52 14.54 19.37
C ASP A 140 -10.93 15.05 20.75
N THR A 141 -11.11 16.36 20.90
CA THR A 141 -11.48 16.99 22.18
C THR A 141 -12.57 18.04 21.97
N GLU A 142 -13.22 18.45 23.06
CA GLU A 142 -14.15 19.58 23.03
C GLU A 142 -13.37 20.86 22.70
N ASN A 143 -13.93 21.70 21.82
CA ASN A 143 -13.29 22.93 21.36
C ASN A 143 -12.86 23.87 22.52
N GLU A 144 -13.65 23.89 23.60
CA GLU A 144 -13.40 24.72 24.78
C GLU A 144 -12.21 24.23 25.63
N LYS A 145 -11.83 22.95 25.51
CA LYS A 145 -10.73 22.34 26.26
C LYS A 145 -9.39 22.40 25.53
N VAL A 146 -9.33 23.07 24.37
CA VAL A 146 -8.10 23.15 23.57
C VAL A 146 -7.16 24.20 24.15
N THR A 147 -6.09 23.75 24.81
CA THR A 147 -4.98 24.61 25.19
C THR A 147 -4.13 24.91 23.94
N LYS A 148 -4.23 26.13 23.42
CA LYS A 148 -3.42 26.56 22.28
C LYS A 148 -1.96 26.75 22.72
N SER A 149 -1.08 25.89 22.21
CA SER A 149 0.37 26.09 22.23
C SER A 149 0.88 26.42 20.82
N GLU A 150 2.11 26.92 20.69
CA GLU A 150 2.74 27.20 19.38
C GLU A 150 2.87 25.94 18.50
N ALA A 151 2.82 24.75 19.08
CA ALA A 151 2.94 23.48 18.40
C ALA A 151 1.59 22.74 18.25
N THR A 152 0.47 23.43 18.50
CA THR A 152 -0.88 22.86 18.48
C THR A 152 -1.68 23.38 17.29
N TYR A 153 -2.18 22.47 16.46
CA TYR A 153 -3.02 22.77 15.30
C TYR A 153 -4.40 22.12 15.44
N ILE A 154 -5.42 22.72 14.83
CA ILE A 154 -6.82 22.27 14.95
C ILE A 154 -7.37 21.93 13.56
N ILE A 155 -7.90 20.72 13.42
CA ILE A 155 -8.67 20.24 12.27
C ILE A 155 -10.15 20.27 12.67
N THR A 156 -10.95 20.97 11.88
CA THR A 156 -12.40 21.08 12.04
C THR A 156 -13.14 20.20 11.04
N HIS A 157 -14.46 20.08 11.19
CA HIS A 157 -15.31 19.34 10.26
C HIS A 157 -15.17 19.82 8.81
N ASP A 158 -15.04 21.13 8.61
CA ASP A 158 -14.88 21.74 7.28
C ASP A 158 -13.53 21.41 6.62
N ASP A 159 -12.56 20.94 7.41
CA ASP A 159 -11.24 20.58 6.91
C ASP A 159 -11.15 19.09 6.52
N LEU A 160 -12.20 18.28 6.78
CA LEU A 160 -12.20 16.85 6.46
C LEU A 160 -12.36 16.58 4.97
N THR A 161 -11.87 15.43 4.54
CA THR A 161 -11.98 14.97 3.15
C THR A 161 -13.44 14.65 2.83
N ALA A 162 -14.08 15.46 1.99
CA ALA A 162 -15.41 15.20 1.45
C ALA A 162 -15.30 14.31 0.18
N VAL A 163 -15.31 12.99 0.35
CA VAL A 163 -15.29 12.03 -0.77
C VAL A 163 -16.31 10.93 -0.55
N ASP A 164 -16.99 10.54 -1.62
CA ASP A 164 -17.93 9.44 -1.63
C ASP A 164 -17.25 8.11 -1.20
N GLN A 165 -17.98 7.27 -0.47
CA GLN A 165 -17.51 5.95 -0.06
C GLN A 165 -17.16 5.09 -1.28
N ASP A 166 -17.87 5.28 -2.40
CA ASP A 166 -17.68 4.53 -3.64
C ASP A 166 -16.57 5.10 -4.56
N ALA A 167 -15.94 6.22 -4.19
CA ALA A 167 -14.88 6.81 -4.99
C ALA A 167 -13.64 5.90 -5.06
N SER A 168 -12.94 5.96 -6.20
CA SER A 168 -11.73 5.19 -6.42
C SER A 168 -10.60 5.61 -5.45
N GLY A 169 -9.66 4.70 -5.20
CA GLY A 169 -8.51 4.98 -4.32
C GLY A 169 -7.67 6.18 -4.81
N ALA A 170 -7.61 6.42 -6.12
CA ALA A 170 -6.89 7.55 -6.69
C ALA A 170 -7.59 8.88 -6.38
N GLU A 171 -8.92 8.92 -6.50
CA GLU A 171 -9.73 10.11 -6.19
C GLU A 171 -9.66 10.44 -4.70
N LYS A 172 -9.75 9.43 -3.82
CA LYS A 172 -9.58 9.60 -2.37
C LYS A 172 -8.23 10.23 -2.02
N VAL A 173 -7.14 9.78 -2.66
CA VAL A 173 -5.80 10.34 -2.44
C VAL A 173 -5.72 11.80 -2.88
N ILE A 174 -6.25 12.15 -4.05
CA ILE A 174 -6.20 13.53 -4.56
C ILE A 174 -7.00 14.47 -3.66
N ALA A 175 -8.20 14.06 -3.27
CA ALA A 175 -9.09 14.86 -2.43
C ALA A 175 -8.52 15.05 -1.01
N THR A 176 -8.01 13.99 -0.38
CA THR A 176 -7.37 14.13 0.95
C THR A 176 -6.14 15.03 0.89
N ASN A 177 -5.30 14.89 -0.14
CA ASN A 177 -4.16 15.78 -0.31
C ASN A 177 -4.59 17.24 -0.48
N SER A 178 -5.66 17.49 -1.24
CA SER A 178 -6.20 18.84 -1.43
C SER A 178 -6.72 19.44 -0.11
N ALA A 179 -7.44 18.65 0.69
CA ALA A 179 -7.91 19.06 2.02
C ALA A 179 -6.75 19.38 2.97
N ILE A 180 -5.69 18.56 2.97
CA ILE A 180 -4.48 18.81 3.76
C ILE A 180 -3.80 20.12 3.32
N GLU A 181 -3.64 20.34 2.02
CA GLU A 181 -3.00 21.56 1.49
C GLU A 181 -3.79 22.83 1.83
N GLU A 182 -5.11 22.77 1.72
CA GLU A 182 -5.97 23.87 2.12
C GLU A 182 -5.87 24.15 3.62
N TRP A 183 -5.87 23.10 4.45
CA TRP A 183 -5.69 23.22 5.89
C TRP A 183 -4.32 23.78 6.27
N LEU A 184 -3.23 23.33 5.62
CA LEU A 184 -1.88 23.84 5.84
C LEU A 184 -1.81 25.34 5.51
N ARG A 185 -2.43 25.76 4.40
CA ARG A 185 -2.54 27.17 3.99
C ARG A 185 -3.33 27.99 4.99
N LYS A 186 -4.49 27.50 5.45
CA LYS A 186 -5.36 28.14 6.46
C LYS A 186 -4.63 28.37 7.78
N ASN A 187 -3.81 27.40 8.20
CA ASN A 187 -3.11 27.42 9.48
C ASN A 187 -1.68 28.00 9.39
N SER A 188 -1.24 28.44 8.21
CA SER A 188 0.15 28.89 7.96
C SER A 188 1.21 27.88 8.44
N ALA A 189 0.91 26.59 8.34
CA ALA A 189 1.75 25.52 8.86
C ALA A 189 2.75 25.03 7.80
N ASP A 190 4.01 24.79 8.19
CA ASP A 190 5.00 24.22 7.27
C ASP A 190 4.68 22.75 6.98
N ARG A 191 4.40 22.45 5.70
CA ARG A 191 4.17 21.10 5.18
C ARG A 191 5.21 20.10 5.69
N LYS A 192 6.47 20.50 5.80
CA LYS A 192 7.59 19.62 6.19
C LYS A 192 7.39 18.96 7.55
N LEU A 193 6.68 19.60 8.47
CA LEU A 193 6.42 19.08 9.82
C LEU A 193 5.56 17.81 9.80
N PHE A 194 4.75 17.64 8.76
CA PHE A 194 3.76 16.56 8.66
C PHE A 194 4.16 15.46 7.67
N LEU A 195 5.32 15.60 7.02
CA LEU A 195 5.81 14.61 6.06
C LEU A 195 6.24 13.32 6.77
N ARG A 196 6.10 12.19 6.07
CA ARG A 196 6.63 10.92 6.55
C ARG A 196 8.15 11.03 6.66
N PRO A 197 8.77 10.66 7.80
CA PRO A 197 10.23 10.64 7.91
C PRO A 197 10.78 9.68 6.84
N GLN A 198 11.60 10.22 5.93
CA GLN A 198 12.28 9.38 4.93
C GLN A 198 13.16 8.38 5.66
N LYS A 199 13.00 7.09 5.36
CA LYS A 199 13.73 5.97 5.97
C LYS A 199 15.27 6.05 5.84
N GLY A 200 15.82 7.07 5.18
CA GLY A 200 17.27 7.32 5.06
C GLY A 200 17.82 8.44 5.95
N SER A 201 16.97 9.16 6.71
CA SER A 201 17.39 10.28 7.57
C SER A 201 17.04 10.04 9.03
N ARG A 202 17.24 8.81 9.53
CA ARG A 202 17.39 8.59 10.97
C ARG A 202 18.87 8.50 11.26
N ASN A 203 19.41 9.59 11.80
CA ASN A 203 20.61 9.51 12.61
C ASN A 203 20.45 8.36 13.62
N SER A 204 21.52 7.59 13.71
CA SER A 204 21.76 6.40 14.51
C SER A 204 21.65 6.64 16.02
N GLY A 205 20.44 6.78 16.57
CA GLY A 205 20.29 7.09 18.00
C GLY A 205 19.09 6.51 18.77
N LYS A 206 18.16 5.76 18.15
CA LYS A 206 16.96 5.23 18.84
C LYS A 206 16.89 3.70 18.92
N THR A 207 17.97 2.97 18.63
CA THR A 207 18.04 1.51 18.83
C THR A 207 18.56 1.12 20.22
N GLU A 208 19.35 1.98 20.87
CA GLU A 208 19.93 1.71 22.19
C GLU A 208 18.85 1.49 23.26
N GLY A 209 17.80 2.32 23.28
CA GLY A 209 16.76 2.25 24.33
C GLY A 209 15.85 1.01 24.29
N ARG A 210 15.74 0.32 23.15
CA ARG A 210 14.92 -0.90 23.04
C ARG A 210 15.67 -2.16 23.45
N LEU A 211 16.98 -2.18 23.24
CA LEU A 211 17.84 -3.30 23.63
C LEU A 211 18.27 -3.20 25.09
N SER A 212 18.52 -2.00 25.61
CA SER A 212 18.73 -1.80 27.06
C SER A 212 17.51 -2.28 27.85
N SER A 213 16.29 -1.92 27.42
CA SER A 213 15.05 -2.41 28.03
C SER A 213 14.87 -3.94 27.98
N LEU A 214 15.52 -4.63 27.04
CA LEU A 214 15.50 -6.09 26.92
C LEU A 214 16.53 -6.73 27.86
N ILE A 215 17.70 -6.11 28.00
CA ILE A 215 18.75 -6.52 28.94
C ILE A 215 18.30 -6.28 30.39
N ASP A 216 17.70 -5.12 30.67
CA ASP A 216 17.13 -4.77 31.98
C ASP A 216 16.00 -5.75 32.39
N ALA A 217 15.27 -6.29 31.41
CA ALA A 217 14.24 -7.30 31.65
C ALA A 217 14.82 -8.67 32.04
N PHE A 218 16.06 -8.99 31.64
CA PHE A 218 16.74 -10.23 32.04
C PHE A 218 17.41 -10.10 33.42
N ASP A 219 17.91 -8.91 33.79
CA ASP A 219 18.55 -8.67 35.09
C ASP A 219 17.60 -8.88 36.29
N GLY A 220 16.28 -8.75 36.07
CA GLY A 220 15.25 -8.98 37.08
C GLY A 220 14.76 -10.43 37.21
N MET A 221 15.24 -11.36 36.38
CA MET A 221 14.73 -12.74 36.35
C MET A 221 15.54 -13.69 37.24
N PRO A 222 14.88 -14.64 37.95
CA PRO A 222 15.59 -15.66 38.70
C PRO A 222 16.36 -16.62 37.75
N GLU A 223 17.49 -17.12 38.22
CA GLU A 223 18.43 -17.95 37.43
C GLU A 223 17.78 -19.19 36.80
N SER A 224 16.76 -19.75 37.46
CA SER A 224 15.97 -20.87 36.96
C SER A 224 15.19 -20.56 35.68
N ASP A 225 14.78 -19.29 35.51
CA ASP A 225 14.02 -18.83 34.35
C ASP A 225 14.96 -18.43 33.22
N LEU A 226 16.09 -17.80 33.55
CA LEU A 226 17.16 -17.51 32.59
C LEU A 226 17.69 -18.78 31.92
N ALA A 227 17.84 -19.87 32.67
CA ALA A 227 18.30 -21.16 32.15
C ALA A 227 17.33 -21.82 31.14
N ARG A 228 16.08 -21.34 31.04
CA ARG A 228 15.06 -21.85 30.12
C ARG A 228 14.98 -21.05 28.81
N ILE A 229 15.63 -19.90 28.76
CA ILE A 229 15.58 -19.00 27.61
C ILE A 229 16.71 -19.39 26.63
N ASN A 230 16.33 -20.07 25.55
CA ASN A 230 17.25 -20.36 24.45
C ASN A 230 17.19 -19.23 23.42
N ILE A 231 18.21 -18.37 23.39
CA ILE A 231 18.37 -17.33 22.37
C ILE A 231 19.27 -17.87 21.26
N PRO A 232 18.78 -17.93 20.01
CA PRO A 232 19.61 -18.28 18.85
C PRO A 232 20.88 -17.41 18.73
N LEU A 233 22.01 -18.05 18.43
CA LEU A 233 23.34 -17.40 18.38
C LEU A 233 23.41 -16.27 17.35
N ASP A 234 22.66 -16.36 16.26
CA ASP A 234 22.58 -15.33 15.22
C ASP A 234 21.96 -14.02 15.76
N ILE A 235 21.04 -14.11 16.72
CA ILE A 235 20.48 -12.95 17.42
C ILE A 235 21.54 -12.33 18.33
N LEU A 236 22.28 -13.13 19.10
CA LEU A 236 23.37 -12.65 19.96
C LEU A 236 24.47 -11.97 19.14
N MET A 237 24.84 -12.54 17.99
CA MET A 237 25.84 -11.95 17.10
C MET A 237 25.36 -10.62 16.48
N ARG A 238 24.05 -10.47 16.24
CA ARG A 238 23.49 -9.19 15.79
C ARG A 238 23.52 -8.14 16.91
N ILE A 239 23.30 -8.53 18.16
CA ILE A 239 23.37 -7.65 19.32
C ILE A 239 24.82 -7.18 19.54
N ALA A 240 25.79 -8.09 19.54
CA ALA A 240 27.21 -7.77 19.76
C ALA A 240 27.84 -6.89 18.68
N LYS A 241 27.27 -6.86 17.46
CA LYS A 241 27.73 -6.01 16.35
C LYS A 241 27.14 -4.60 16.36
N GLN A 242 26.20 -4.30 17.25
CA GLN A 242 25.58 -2.98 17.39
C GLN A 242 26.18 -2.14 18.54
N GLN A 243 27.15 -2.67 19.29
CA GLN A 243 28.01 -1.91 20.19
C GLN A 243 29.23 -1.35 19.47
#